data_AF-A0A6G9YNQ7-F1
#
_entry.id   AF-A0A6G9YNQ7-F1
#
_cell.length_a   1.000
_cell.length_b   1.000
_cell.length_c   1.000
_cell.angle_alpha   90.00
_cell.angle_beta   90.00
_cell.angle_gamma   90.00
#
_symmetry.space_group_name_H-M   'P 1'
#
loop_
_entity.id
_entity.type
_entity.pdbx_description
1 polymer ?
#
loop_
_entity_poly.entity_id
_entity_poly.type
_entity_poly.pdbx_seq_one_letter_code
_entity_poly.pdbx_strand_id
1 'polypeptide(L)'
;MWEARFGTTEAAKGWEDLCRAAQSNTWEAWISLTERPTTPENPARQHRLRNELSTHVMNGKVLPLWQYEVTGAGRIWYCPDSDRQIVWIVRASVGHPKQTE
;
A
#
# COMPACT_ATOMS: atom_id res chain seq x y z
N MET A 1 5.69 -16.00 2.28
CA MET A 1 6.07 -14.61 2.63
C MET A 1 6.22 -13.86 1.32
N TRP A 2 5.62 -12.69 1.23
CA TRP A 2 5.62 -11.85 0.03
C TRP A 2 6.83 -10.93 0.04
N GLU A 3 7.37 -10.66 -1.15
CA GLU A 3 8.38 -9.63 -1.33
C GLU A 3 7.70 -8.28 -1.59
N ALA A 4 7.98 -7.26 -0.78
CA ALA A 4 7.47 -5.92 -1.05
C ALA A 4 8.46 -5.13 -1.91
N ARG A 5 7.94 -4.48 -2.96
CA ARG A 5 8.72 -3.67 -3.93
C ARG A 5 8.01 -2.35 -4.20
N PHE A 6 8.76 -1.30 -4.46
CA PHE A 6 8.20 -0.02 -4.89
C PHE A 6 7.93 -0.03 -6.40
N GLY A 7 6.70 0.32 -6.78
CA GLY A 7 6.33 0.46 -8.19
C GLY A 7 6.82 1.77 -8.81
N THR A 8 7.10 2.78 -7.98
CA THR A 8 7.59 4.10 -8.41
C THR A 8 8.57 4.69 -7.40
N THR A 9 9.38 5.65 -7.83
CA THR A 9 10.28 6.41 -6.94
C THR A 9 9.50 7.25 -5.93
N GLU A 10 8.33 7.77 -6.31
CA GLU A 10 7.44 8.54 -5.44
C GLU A 10 6.89 7.67 -4.31
N ALA A 11 6.56 6.41 -4.59
CA ALA A 11 6.13 5.46 -3.56
C ALA A 11 7.25 5.17 -2.56
N ALA A 12 8.50 5.04 -3.01
CA ALA A 12 9.66 4.86 -2.14
C ALA A 12 9.87 6.09 -1.22
N LYS A 13 9.84 7.30 -1.78
CA LYS A 13 9.94 8.55 -1.00
C LYS A 13 8.83 8.66 0.05
N GLY A 14 7.58 8.42 -0.36
CA GLY A 14 6.45 8.47 0.58
C GLY A 14 6.53 7.42 1.68
N TRP A 15 7.14 6.26 1.40
CA TRP A 15 7.43 5.24 2.42
C TRP A 15 8.50 5.72 3.41
N GLU A 16 9.59 6.33 2.93
CA GLU A 16 10.60 6.93 3.80
C GLU A 16 10.01 8.01 4.70
N ASP A 17 9.11 8.84 4.17
CA ASP A 17 8.41 9.86 4.97
C ASP A 17 7.51 9.25 6.04
N LEU A 18 6.81 8.14 5.72
CA LEU A 18 6.06 7.37 6.72
C LEU A 18 6.97 6.78 7.79
N CYS A 19 8.12 6.21 7.42
CA CYS A 19 9.11 5.72 8.39
C CYS A 19 9.59 6.83 9.33
N ARG A 20 9.83 8.04 8.82
CA ARG A 20 10.26 9.20 9.62
C ARG A 20 9.16 9.69 10.56
N ALA A 21 7.92 9.76 10.09
CA ALA A 21 6.80 10.32 10.84
C ALA A 21 6.16 9.31 11.82
N ALA A 22 6.14 8.03 11.47
CA ALA A 22 5.38 6.98 12.16
C ALA A 22 6.06 5.60 12.01
N GLN A 23 7.28 5.47 12.51
CA GLN A 23 8.12 4.27 12.34
C GLN A 23 7.41 2.97 12.76
N SER A 24 6.88 2.90 13.99
CA SER A 24 6.24 1.67 14.49
C SER A 24 5.01 1.26 13.67
N ASN A 25 4.17 2.23 13.28
CA ASN A 25 2.99 1.96 12.45
C ASN A 25 3.39 1.50 11.04
N THR A 26 4.48 2.06 10.50
CA THR A 26 4.99 1.69 9.18
C THR A 26 5.58 0.27 9.21
N TRP A 27 6.19 -0.12 10.33
CA TRP A 27 6.64 -1.48 10.57
C TRP A 27 5.48 -2.48 10.64
N GLU A 28 4.39 -2.16 11.35
CA GLU A 28 3.18 -3.00 11.36
C GLU A 28 2.56 -3.15 9.96
N ALA A 29 2.54 -2.06 9.19
CA ALA A 29 2.10 -2.09 7.80
C ALA A 29 2.99 -3.01 6.96
N TRP A 30 4.32 -2.93 7.13
CA TRP A 30 5.27 -3.80 6.43
C TRP A 30 5.01 -5.29 6.71
N ILE A 31 4.81 -5.66 7.98
CA ILE A 31 4.46 -7.03 8.37
C ILE A 31 3.16 -7.46 7.68
N SER A 32 2.11 -6.63 7.76
CA SER A 32 0.81 -6.94 7.15
C SER A 32 0.92 -7.15 5.64
N LEU A 33 1.68 -6.31 4.95
CA LEU A 33 1.91 -6.41 3.50
C LEU A 33 2.74 -7.65 3.13
N THR A 34 3.76 -8.01 3.92
CA THR A 34 4.66 -9.12 3.59
C THR A 34 4.15 -10.49 4.06
N GLU A 35 3.25 -10.53 5.03
CA GLU A 35 2.66 -11.78 5.53
C GLU A 35 1.25 -12.04 4.99
N ARG A 36 0.38 -11.01 4.99
CA ARG A 36 -1.07 -11.16 4.76
C ARG A 36 -1.65 -10.03 3.88
N PRO A 37 -1.11 -9.77 2.69
CA PRO A 37 -1.55 -8.63 1.88
C PRO A 37 -2.99 -8.74 1.37
N THR A 38 -3.57 -9.94 1.34
CA THR A 38 -4.93 -10.20 0.84
C THR A 38 -5.89 -10.74 1.90
N THR A 39 -5.42 -10.96 3.13
CA THR A 39 -6.18 -11.56 4.24
C THR A 39 -6.07 -10.69 5.49
N PRO A 40 -6.67 -9.48 5.46
CA PRO A 40 -6.49 -8.50 6.51
C PRO A 40 -7.09 -8.97 7.84
N GLU A 41 -6.35 -8.80 8.93
CA GLU A 41 -6.87 -9.02 10.29
C GLU A 41 -7.84 -7.91 10.71
N ASN A 42 -7.62 -6.69 10.21
CA ASN A 42 -8.49 -5.54 10.43
C ASN A 42 -8.95 -4.93 9.09
N PRO A 43 -10.15 -5.29 8.60
CA PRO A 43 -10.70 -4.75 7.36
C PRO A 43 -10.90 -3.23 7.34
N ALA A 44 -11.02 -2.58 8.50
CA ALA A 44 -11.12 -1.12 8.57
C ALA A 44 -9.79 -0.46 8.20
N ARG A 45 -8.66 -1.04 8.61
CA ARG A 45 -7.32 -0.54 8.28
C ARG A 45 -6.78 -1.07 6.97
N GLN A 46 -7.21 -2.24 6.50
CA GLN A 46 -6.68 -2.85 5.28
C GLN A 46 -7.81 -3.45 4.45
N HIS A 47 -8.01 -2.92 3.24
CA HIS A 47 -9.08 -3.41 2.38
C HIS A 47 -8.77 -3.17 0.90
N ARG A 48 -9.40 -3.99 0.05
CA ARG A 48 -9.42 -3.77 -1.39
C ARG A 48 -10.29 -2.57 -1.72
N LEU A 49 -9.78 -1.67 -2.57
CA LEU A 49 -10.58 -0.58 -3.11
C LEU A 49 -11.63 -1.11 -4.09
N ARG A 50 -12.66 -0.29 -4.35
CA ARG A 50 -13.82 -0.66 -5.17
C ARG A 50 -14.03 0.34 -6.30
N ASN A 51 -14.93 0.00 -7.22
CA ASN A 51 -15.33 0.82 -8.36
C ASN A 51 -14.12 1.17 -9.25
N GLU A 52 -14.02 2.41 -9.72
CA GLU A 52 -12.97 2.89 -10.61
C GLU A 52 -11.55 2.78 -10.00
N LEU A 53 -11.45 2.74 -8.67
CA LEU A 53 -10.19 2.57 -7.95
C LEU A 53 -9.90 1.11 -7.59
N SER A 54 -10.69 0.14 -8.07
CA SER A 54 -10.56 -1.27 -7.68
C SER A 54 -9.33 -1.98 -8.22
N THR A 55 -8.68 -1.40 -9.23
CA THR A 55 -7.52 -1.96 -9.91
C THR A 55 -6.47 -0.89 -10.23
N HIS A 56 -5.25 -1.34 -10.50
CA HIS A 56 -4.15 -0.52 -10.97
C HIS A 56 -3.32 -1.32 -11.98
N VAL A 57 -2.77 -0.65 -12.99
CA VAL A 57 -1.87 -1.29 -13.96
C VAL A 57 -0.45 -1.24 -13.41
N MET A 58 0.12 -2.40 -13.11
CA MET A 58 1.50 -2.54 -12.66
C MET A 58 2.25 -3.44 -13.63
N ASN A 59 3.33 -2.93 -14.24
CA ASN A 59 4.14 -3.64 -15.24
C ASN A 59 3.29 -4.29 -16.36
N GLY A 60 2.28 -3.56 -16.86
CA GLY A 60 1.37 -4.03 -17.93
C GLY A 60 0.30 -5.03 -17.47
N LYS A 61 0.25 -5.39 -16.19
CA LYS A 61 -0.77 -6.27 -15.61
C LYS A 61 -1.77 -5.47 -14.80
N VAL A 62 -3.07 -5.74 -14.98
CA VAL A 62 -4.13 -5.18 -14.13
C VAL A 62 -4.17 -5.99 -12.83
N LEU A 63 -3.87 -5.35 -11.71
CA LEU A 63 -3.87 -5.96 -10.38
C LEU A 63 -4.93 -5.30 -9.47
N PRO A 64 -5.47 -6.03 -8.47
CA PRO A 64 -6.37 -5.44 -7.50
C PRO A 64 -5.63 -4.38 -6.67
N LEU A 65 -6.22 -3.20 -6.53
CA LEU A 65 -5.67 -2.14 -5.71
C LEU A 65 -6.19 -2.24 -4.28
N TRP A 66 -5.27 -2.26 -3.33
CA TRP A 66 -5.55 -2.30 -1.90
C TRP A 66 -5.04 -1.04 -1.22
N GLN A 67 -5.64 -0.72 -0.08
CA GLN A 67 -5.21 0.35 0.81
C GLN A 67 -4.90 -0.21 2.19
N TYR A 68 -3.87 0.34 2.84
CA TYR A 68 -3.55 0.15 4.25
C TYR A 68 -3.47 1.50 4.98
N GLU A 69 -4.13 1.59 6.13
CA GLU A 69 -4.13 2.73 7.03
C GLU A 69 -2.98 2.65 8.04
N VAL A 70 -1.96 3.49 7.82
CA VAL A 70 -0.78 3.55 8.70
C VAL A 70 -1.09 4.39 9.93
N THR A 71 -1.66 5.57 9.75
CA THR A 71 -2.16 6.46 10.81
C THR A 71 -3.51 7.02 10.39
N GLY A 72 -4.17 7.83 11.24
CA GLY A 72 -5.44 8.48 10.86
C GLY A 72 -5.41 9.17 9.49
N ALA A 73 -4.28 9.78 9.10
CA ALA A 73 -4.09 10.43 7.80
C ALA A 73 -3.16 9.68 6.82
N GLY A 74 -2.24 8.86 7.34
CA GLY A 74 -1.23 8.17 6.53
C GLY A 74 -1.80 6.92 5.85
N ARG A 75 -1.53 6.74 4.56
CA ARG A 75 -2.03 5.61 3.76
C ARG A 75 -0.95 5.04 2.84
N ILE A 76 -1.02 3.72 2.64
CA ILE A 76 -0.28 2.99 1.60
C ILE A 76 -1.30 2.41 0.62
N TRP A 77 -1.00 2.53 -0.67
CA TRP A 77 -1.72 1.82 -1.72
C TRP A 77 -0.78 0.79 -2.33
N TYR A 78 -1.27 -0.44 -2.49
CA TYR A 78 -0.46 -1.54 -3.00
C TYR A 78 -1.25 -2.52 -3.86
N CYS A 79 -0.54 -3.27 -4.68
CA CYS A 79 -1.07 -4.30 -5.57
C CYS A 79 -0.38 -5.64 -5.27
N PRO A 80 -1.08 -6.61 -4.67
CA PRO A 80 -0.55 -7.97 -4.54
C PRO A 80 -0.59 -8.68 -5.90
N ASP A 81 0.57 -9.14 -6.36
CA ASP A 81 0.75 -10.02 -7.52
C ASP A 81 1.02 -11.45 -7.03
N SER A 82 -0.04 -12.24 -6.88
CA SER A 82 0.01 -13.61 -6.35
C SER A 82 0.93 -14.53 -7.14
N ASP A 83 1.01 -14.33 -8.46
CA ASP A 83 1.78 -15.18 -9.36
C ASP A 83 3.28 -14.99 -9.14
N ARG A 84 3.70 -13.80 -8.69
CA ARG A 84 5.09 -13.46 -8.39
C ARG A 84 5.41 -13.47 -6.91
N GLN A 85 4.41 -13.62 -6.04
CA GLN A 85 4.52 -13.39 -4.59
C GLN A 85 5.11 -12.00 -4.27
N ILE A 86 4.74 -10.96 -5.05
CA ILE A 86 5.20 -9.58 -4.84
C ILE A 86 4.04 -8.69 -4.40
N VAL A 87 4.29 -7.81 -3.44
CA VAL A 87 3.41 -6.68 -3.13
C VAL A 87 4.04 -5.41 -3.68
N TRP A 88 3.42 -4.88 -4.74
CA TRP A 88 3.84 -3.63 -5.35
C TRP A 88 3.25 -2.46 -4.57
N ILE A 89 4.09 -1.71 -3.87
CA ILE A 89 3.70 -0.45 -3.23
C ILE A 89 3.68 0.62 -4.33
N VAL A 90 2.48 1.07 -4.70
CA VAL A 90 2.26 2.01 -5.81
C VAL A 90 2.10 3.45 -5.34
N ARG A 91 1.77 3.65 -4.05
CA ARG A 91 1.76 4.96 -3.40
C ARG A 91 1.91 4.82 -1.90
N ALA A 92 2.60 5.76 -1.27
CA ALA A 92 2.67 5.93 0.17
C ALA A 92 2.59 7.43 0.49
N SER A 93 1.93 7.80 1.59
CA SER A 93 1.76 9.21 1.97
C SER A 93 1.52 9.36 3.47
N VAL A 94 2.16 10.36 4.08
CA VAL A 94 1.94 10.76 5.49
C VAL A 94 0.64 11.55 5.70
N GLY A 95 0.07 12.11 4.65
CA GLY A 95 -1.20 12.84 4.70
C GLY A 95 -2.21 12.34 3.66
N HIS A 96 -3.47 12.71 3.81
CA HIS A 96 -4.44 12.51 2.74
C HIS A 96 -3.93 13.22 1.48
N PRO A 97 -4.05 12.59 0.29
CA PRO A 97 -3.83 13.29 -0.96
C PRO A 97 -4.62 14.60 -0.89
N LYS A 98 -3.95 15.76 -0.98
CA LYS A 98 -4.67 16.99 -1.31
C LYS A 98 -5.40 16.67 -2.61
N GLN A 99 -6.74 16.64 -2.59
CA GLN A 99 -7.50 16.89 -3.80
C GLN A 99 -7.00 18.25 -4.27
N THR A 100 -6.17 18.27 -5.30
CA THR A 100 -5.92 19.50 -6.05
C THR A 100 -7.27 19.97 -6.58
N GLU A 101 -7.57 21.24 -6.29
CA GLU A 101 -8.58 22.04 -7.01
C GLU A 101 -8.34 22.00 -8.53
#